data_AF-A0A353T1T9-F1
#
_entry.id   AF-A0A353T1T9-F1
#
_cell.length_a   1.000
_cell.length_b   1.000
_cell.length_c   1.000
_cell.angle_alpha   90.00
_cell.angle_beta   90.00
_cell.angle_gamma   90.00
#
_symmetry.space_group_name_H-M   'P 1'
#
loop_
_entity.id
_entity.type
_entity.pdbx_description
1 polymer ?
#
loop_
_entity_poly.entity_id
_entity_poly.type
_entity_poly.pdbx_seq_one_letter_code
_entity_poly.pdbx_strand_id
1 'polypeptide(L)' 'LPQNQFLANGHNATRSDLPCYLPANGALLTAVALMAAGWEGGPEEEAPGFPKDGSWAVQQEGIRKYG' A
#
# COMPACT_ATOMS: atom_id res chain seq x y z
N LEU A 1 13.73 -17.11 -11.61
CA LEU A 1 12.92 -16.19 -12.42
C LEU A 1 12.81 -14.86 -11.67
N PRO A 2 12.83 -13.70 -12.34
CA PRO A 2 12.70 -12.40 -11.66
C PRO A 2 11.32 -12.32 -10.97
N GLN A 3 11.28 -11.93 -9.69
CA GLN A 3 10.07 -11.96 -8.85
C GLN A 3 9.16 -10.71 -9.01
N ASN A 4 9.50 -9.79 -9.90
CA ASN A 4 8.87 -8.47 -10.01
C ASN A 4 8.22 -8.22 -11.39
N GLN A 5 7.61 -9.25 -12.00
CA GLN A 5 6.77 -9.05 -13.17
C GLN A 5 5.33 -8.79 -12.74
N PHE A 6 4.91 -7.54 -12.86
CA PHE A 6 3.54 -7.10 -12.62
C PHE A 6 2.71 -7.33 -13.88
N LEU A 7 1.72 -8.20 -13.81
CA LEU A 7 0.72 -8.39 -14.86
C LEU A 7 -0.41 -7.37 -14.70
N ALA A 8 -1.02 -6.94 -15.81
CA ALA A 8 -2.10 -5.94 -15.80
C ALA A 8 -3.35 -6.36 -15.00
N ASN A 9 -3.46 -7.64 -14.66
CA ASN A 9 -4.50 -8.19 -13.79
C ASN A 9 -4.10 -8.18 -12.29
N GLY A 10 -3.04 -7.46 -11.92
CA GLY A 10 -2.53 -7.35 -10.55
C GLY A 10 -1.73 -8.56 -10.07
N HIS A 11 -1.49 -9.58 -10.91
CA HIS A 11 -0.70 -10.74 -10.50
C HIS A 11 0.80 -10.48 -10.58
N ASN A 12 1.51 -10.89 -9.53
CA ASN A 12 2.97 -11.01 -9.52
C ASN A 12 3.34 -12.50 -9.50
N ALA A 13 3.57 -13.09 -10.67
CA ALA A 13 3.78 -14.53 -10.79
C ALA A 13 5.13 -14.97 -10.18
N THR A 14 5.10 -15.76 -9.11
CA THR A 14 6.32 -16.29 -8.46
C THR A 14 6.57 -17.79 -8.75
N ARG A 15 5.51 -18.60 -8.89
CA ARG A 15 5.53 -20.05 -9.18
C ARG A 15 4.13 -20.56 -9.56
N SER A 16 4.02 -21.64 -10.33
CA SER A 16 2.78 -22.15 -10.95
C SER A 16 1.79 -22.84 -9.99
N ASP A 17 2.15 -23.02 -8.72
CA ASP A 17 1.40 -23.78 -7.71
C ASP A 17 0.85 -22.93 -6.54
N LEU A 18 0.99 -21.60 -6.58
CA LEU A 18 0.37 -20.70 -5.59
C LEU A 18 -0.69 -19.79 -6.25
N PRO A 19 -1.99 -20.12 -6.12
CA PRO A 19 -3.07 -19.24 -6.56
C PRO A 19 -3.25 -18.12 -5.53
N CYS A 20 -2.45 -17.07 -5.66
CA CYS A 20 -2.77 -15.70 -5.25
C CYS A 20 -3.21 -15.46 -3.78
N TYR A 21 -2.25 -15.51 -2.86
CA TYR A 21 -2.15 -14.45 -1.86
C TYR A 21 -0.68 -14.03 -1.79
N LEU A 22 -0.33 -13.11 -2.69
CA LEU A 22 1.05 -12.73 -2.93
C LEU A 22 1.46 -11.69 -1.88
N PRO A 23 2.69 -11.77 -1.33
CA PRO A 23 3.27 -10.74 -0.46
C PRO A 23 3.06 -9.31 -0.99
N ALA A 24 2.97 -9.16 -2.31
CA ALA A 24 2.65 -7.91 -3.00
C ALA A 24 1.29 -7.30 -2.62
N ASN A 25 0.23 -8.09 -2.44
CA ASN A 25 -1.08 -7.56 -2.05
C ASN A 25 -1.06 -7.05 -0.61
N GLY A 26 -0.42 -7.80 0.29
CA GLY A 26 -0.18 -7.36 1.66
C GLY A 26 0.69 -6.10 1.70
N ALA A 27 1.77 -6.05 0.92
CA ALA A 27 2.66 -4.90 0.84
C ALA A 27 1.95 -3.66 0.29
N LEU A 28 1.09 -3.80 -0.73
CA LEU A 28 0.29 -2.70 -1.26
C LEU A 28 -0.68 -2.15 -0.22
N LEU A 29 -1.42 -3.04 0.48
CA LEU A 29 -2.33 -2.62 1.55
C LEU A 29 -1.58 -1.92 2.69
N THR A 30 -0.41 -2.44 3.08
CA THR A 30 0.45 -1.81 4.08
C THR A 30 0.95 -0.44 3.61
N ALA A 31 1.35 -0.31 2.34
CA ALA A 31 1.78 0.97 1.78
C ALA A 31 0.63 1.99 1.80
N VAL A 32 -0.58 1.60 1.40
CA VAL A 32 -1.76 2.47 1.44
C VAL A 32 -2.11 2.86 2.88
N ALA A 33 -2.03 1.92 3.84
CA ALA A 33 -2.25 2.22 5.26
C ALA A 33 -1.22 3.22 5.80
N LEU A 34 0.06 3.07 5.47
CA LEU A 34 1.11 4.03 5.81
C LEU A 34 0.87 5.40 5.17
N MET A 35 0.43 5.43 3.91
CA MET A 35 0.10 6.68 3.24
C MET A 35 -1.12 7.38 3.87
N ALA A 36 -2.09 6.63 4.39
CA ALA A 36 -3.32 7.16 4.97
C ALA A 36 -3.17 7.57 6.45
N ALA A 37 -2.50 6.75 7.27
CA ALA A 37 -2.40 6.95 8.72
C ALA A 37 -1.01 7.45 9.20
N GLY A 38 0.01 7.37 8.34
CA GLY A 38 1.37 7.77 8.66
C GLY A 38 2.13 6.76 9.53
N TRP A 39 3.33 7.17 9.96
CA TRP A 39 4.22 6.39 10.81
C TRP A 39 4.86 7.25 11.92
N GLU A 40 5.40 6.62 12.95
CA GLU A 40 6.11 7.31 14.04
C GLU A 40 7.35 8.05 13.51
N GLY A 41 7.55 9.29 13.96
CA GLY A 41 8.61 10.17 13.46
C GLY A 41 8.41 10.66 12.01
N GLY A 42 7.31 10.27 11.36
CA GLY A 42 6.89 10.80 10.06
C GLY A 42 6.14 12.12 10.16
N PRO A 43 5.68 12.67 9.02
CA PRO A 43 4.86 13.88 8.98
C PRO A 43 3.62 13.77 9.87
N GLU A 44 3.23 14.90 10.48
CA GLU A 44 2.03 14.97 11.36
C GLU A 44 0.74 15.26 10.58
N GLU A 45 0.84 15.55 9.29
CA GLU A 45 -0.28 15.84 8.41
C GLU A 45 -1.20 14.62 8.25
N GLU A 46 -2.51 14.86 8.14
CA GLU A 46 -3.46 13.80 7.79
C GLU A 46 -3.15 13.20 6.42
N ALA A 47 -3.26 11.88 6.25
CA ALA A 47 -3.00 11.19 4.98
C ALA A 47 -1.66 11.60 4.32
N PRO A 48 -0.53 11.47 5.02
CA PRO A 48 0.74 12.09 4.64
C PRO A 48 1.34 11.57 3.33
N GLY A 49 0.91 10.39 2.86
CA GLY A 49 1.37 9.82 1.60
C GLY A 49 0.59 10.27 0.37
N PHE A 50 -0.51 11.02 0.53
CA PHE A 50 -1.34 11.47 -0.58
C PHE A 50 -1.03 12.92 -0.99
N PRO A 51 -1.23 13.28 -2.27
CA PRO A 51 -1.04 14.64 -2.76
C PRO A 51 -1.85 15.67 -1.97
N LYS A 52 -1.22 16.83 -1.70
CA LYS A 52 -1.84 17.96 -0.97
C LYS A 52 -2.33 19.08 -1.89
N ASP A 53 -2.26 18.88 -3.20
CA ASP A 53 -2.65 19.84 -4.23
C ASP A 53 -4.18 19.89 -4.47
N GLY A 54 -4.97 19.18 -3.67
CA GLY A 54 -6.42 19.10 -3.80
C GLY A 54 -6.91 18.09 -4.83
N SER A 55 -6.02 17.35 -5.50
CA SER A 55 -6.42 16.30 -6.45
C SER A 55 -7.05 15.07 -5.79
N TRP A 56 -6.84 14.90 -4.47
CA TRP A 56 -7.40 13.81 -3.67
C TRP A 56 -8.11 14.34 -2.42
N ALA A 57 -9.29 13.77 -2.14
CA ALA A 57 -9.98 13.90 -0.85
C ALA A 57 -9.91 12.55 -0.14
N VAL A 58 -9.14 12.47 0.95
CA VAL A 58 -8.85 11.21 1.65
C VAL A 58 -9.62 11.15 2.96
N GLN A 59 -10.28 10.03 3.21
CA GLN A 59 -10.90 9.69 4.48
C GLN A 59 -10.45 8.28 4.88
N GLN A 60 -10.19 8.08 6.16
CA GLN A 60 -9.79 6.79 6.71
C GLN A 60 -10.38 6.60 8.10
N GLU A 61 -10.71 5.36 8.44
CA GLU A 61 -11.24 4.99 9.75
C GLU A 61 -10.55 3.70 10.22
N GLY A 62 -10.27 3.62 11.52
CA GLY A 62 -9.79 2.38 12.14
C GLY A 62 -8.36 1.97 11.78
N ILE A 63 -7.62 2.76 10.99
CA ILE A 63 -6.21 2.51 10.69
C ILE A 63 -5.35 3.15 11.78
N ARG A 64 -4.49 2.33 12.39
CA ARG A 64 -3.53 2.82 13.38
C ARG A 64 -2.29 3.34 12.69
N LYS A 65 -1.74 4.44 13.21
CA LYS A 65 -0.40 4.90 12.84
C LYS A 65 0.60 3.76 13.05
N TYR A 66 1.50 3.56 12.09
CA TYR A 66 2.50 2.50 12.18
C TYR A 66 3.66 2.97 13.07
N GLY A 67 3.90 2.30 14.19
CA GLY A 67 4.88 2.71 15.20
C GLY A 67 4.40 2.35 16.59
#